data_AF-A0AAX6G244-F1
#
_entry.id   AF-A0AAX6G244-F1
#
_cell.length_a   1.000
_cell.length_b   1.000
_cell.length_c   1.000
_cell.angle_alpha   90.00
_cell.angle_beta   90.00
_cell.angle_gamma   90.00
#
_symmetry.space_group_name_H-M   'P 1'
#
loop_
_entity.id
_entity.type
_entity.pdbx_description
1 polymer ?
#
loop_
_entity_poly.entity_id
_entity_poly.type
_entity_poly.pdbx_seq_one_letter_code
_entity_poly.pdbx_strand_id
1 'polypeptide(L)'
;MLAPVEEEGSAAMRFWERSKKEALLAAYTPFVVCLAAGNLDLEAFRRYIAQDAHFLQGFTKAYEMTAEYVVDDDDKAAILDLRKATLEELKLHISVAKDWGVDPEKEIVPEPATVKYINFLLATAQGKFEGGRSAGKIVTPFEKTKFAAHALGAMTPCMRLYSYLGKDIESLLPHLDNHPYKTWIDNYSSDAFEAATVQIEELLDKLSVALTGEELDFIEKLYHQAMKFETEFFAAQPITQPAVVPLMKLHDRTKRLFVFSDFDLTCTVVDSCAILAELAILTASKADHEGDHNLVDVRKTSSNLRNFWEALSRQYTEEYEKIIDDLLPKEAKEFDYDGLYKSLEVLSSFEKHANSRVVESGMLRGLNLDDIKRAGGRLKFRDGVSIFFQNIIKKKETMSVEFHVLSYCWCADLIRSAFSSVGCLNELAIHSNEFNFEDSVSTGEIVIKMESPLNKVEAFMNIVNEQSSEKKMSVYIGDSVGDLLCLLKADVGIVVGSSESLRKVGKQFGVSFVPLYPALITKQRQLVEKDAIVWKGLSGVLYTASSWTEIQAFLLGV
;
A
#
# COMPACT_ATOMS: atom_id res chain seq x y z
N MET A 1 4.78 2.13 29.91
CA MET A 1 3.90 3.12 29.25
C MET A 1 4.81 4.14 28.59
N LEU A 2 5.01 4.04 27.29
CA LEU A 2 5.60 5.12 26.52
C LEU A 2 4.51 6.17 26.34
N ALA A 3 4.79 7.42 26.69
CA ALA A 3 3.91 8.54 26.37
C ALA A 3 3.67 8.56 24.85
N PRO A 4 2.46 8.91 24.37
CA PRO A 4 2.27 9.16 22.95
C PRO A 4 3.27 10.25 22.55
N VAL A 5 4.05 10.00 21.51
CA VAL A 5 4.79 11.06 20.85
C VAL A 5 3.71 12.02 20.33
N GLU A 6 3.67 13.24 20.85
CA GLU A 6 2.84 14.31 20.27
C GLU A 6 3.32 14.47 18.83
N GLU A 7 2.54 13.99 17.86
CA GLU A 7 2.83 14.20 16.45
C GLU A 7 2.74 15.71 16.18
N GLU A 8 3.91 16.30 15.88
CA GLU A 8 4.04 17.71 15.51
C GLU A 8 3.14 18.02 14.31
N GLY A 9 2.35 19.10 14.40
CA GLY A 9 1.46 19.55 13.34
C GLY A 9 0.08 19.96 13.85
N SER A 10 -0.71 20.56 12.95
CA SER A 10 -2.10 20.92 13.23
C SER A 10 -3.01 19.68 13.24
N ALA A 11 -4.25 19.82 13.73
CA ALA A 11 -5.18 18.70 13.78
C ALA A 11 -5.54 18.23 12.36
N ALA A 12 -5.86 19.17 11.47
CA ALA A 12 -6.15 18.89 10.06
C ALA A 12 -5.00 18.15 9.36
N MET A 13 -3.76 18.60 9.56
CA MET A 13 -2.57 17.95 9.00
C MET A 13 -2.44 16.50 9.48
N ARG A 14 -2.58 16.24 10.78
CA ARG A 14 -2.52 14.86 11.32
C ARG A 14 -3.61 13.97 10.76
N PHE A 15 -4.85 14.48 10.64
CA PHE A 15 -5.97 13.71 10.09
C PHE A 15 -5.76 13.36 8.62
N TRP A 16 -5.22 14.29 7.84
CA TRP A 16 -4.83 14.05 6.44
C TRP A 16 -3.72 13.00 6.32
N GLU A 17 -2.62 13.15 7.07
CA GLU A 17 -1.49 12.21 7.04
C GLU A 17 -1.93 10.77 7.33
N ARG A 18 -2.84 10.59 8.30
CA ARG A 18 -3.40 9.28 8.66
C ARG A 18 -4.42 8.74 7.67
N SER A 19 -4.89 9.57 6.74
CA SER A 19 -5.85 9.19 5.68
C SER A 19 -5.23 9.13 4.27
N LYS A 20 -3.90 9.24 4.16
CA LYS A 20 -3.18 9.10 2.88
C LYS A 20 -3.42 7.76 2.18
N LYS A 21 -3.74 6.71 2.95
CA LYS A 21 -4.08 5.38 2.40
C LYS A 21 -5.34 5.45 1.55
N GLU A 22 -6.39 6.10 2.02
CA GLU A 22 -7.63 6.32 1.29
C GLU A 22 -7.40 7.20 0.05
N ALA A 23 -6.60 8.26 0.18
CA ALA A 23 -6.25 9.12 -0.96
C ALA A 23 -5.54 8.34 -2.07
N LEU A 24 -4.60 7.46 -1.70
CA LEU A 24 -3.91 6.57 -2.63
C LEU A 24 -4.88 5.57 -3.28
N LEU A 25 -5.79 4.97 -2.50
CA LEU A 25 -6.82 4.07 -3.03
C LEU A 25 -7.73 4.77 -4.04
N ALA A 26 -8.13 6.02 -3.76
CA ALA A 26 -8.93 6.85 -4.66
C ALA A 26 -8.20 7.14 -5.99
N ALA A 27 -6.91 7.51 -5.91
CA ALA A 27 -6.07 7.76 -7.09
C ALA A 27 -5.97 6.54 -8.02
N TYR A 28 -5.96 5.34 -7.44
CA TYR A 28 -5.90 4.07 -8.15
C TYR A 28 -7.26 3.51 -8.59
N THR A 29 -8.37 4.25 -8.41
CA THR A 29 -9.64 3.84 -9.00
C THR A 29 -9.56 3.88 -10.52
N PRO A 30 -10.27 2.97 -11.23
CA PRO A 30 -10.22 2.96 -12.69
C PRO A 30 -10.71 4.29 -13.29
N PHE A 31 -11.64 4.97 -12.64
CA PHE A 31 -12.10 6.31 -13.03
C PHE A 31 -10.97 7.33 -13.02
N VAL A 32 -10.27 7.49 -11.89
CA VAL A 32 -9.20 8.48 -11.75
C VAL A 32 -8.03 8.17 -12.68
N VAL A 33 -7.65 6.88 -12.81
CA VAL A 33 -6.58 6.46 -13.73
C VAL A 33 -6.92 6.76 -15.20
N CYS A 34 -8.14 6.48 -15.65
CA CYS A 34 -8.59 6.82 -17.01
C CYS A 34 -8.68 8.34 -17.22
N LEU A 35 -9.12 9.08 -16.19
CA LEU A 35 -9.18 10.54 -16.22
C LEU A 35 -7.78 11.13 -16.40
N ALA A 36 -6.82 10.73 -15.57
CA ALA A 36 -5.42 11.16 -15.63
C ALA A 36 -4.70 10.72 -16.92
N ALA A 37 -5.12 9.59 -17.50
CA ALA A 37 -4.63 9.14 -18.79
C ALA A 37 -5.18 9.98 -19.96
N GLY A 38 -6.29 10.70 -19.77
CA GLY A 38 -6.96 11.48 -20.80
C GLY A 38 -7.79 10.64 -21.76
N ASN A 39 -8.12 9.40 -21.39
CA ASN A 39 -8.90 8.48 -22.22
C ASN A 39 -10.14 7.90 -21.52
N LEU A 40 -10.56 8.47 -20.39
CA LEU A 40 -11.87 8.21 -19.79
C LEU A 40 -13.00 8.38 -20.83
N ASP A 41 -14.02 7.56 -20.75
CA ASP A 41 -15.22 7.66 -21.57
C ASP A 41 -15.98 8.92 -21.15
N LEU A 42 -16.36 9.75 -22.13
CA LEU A 42 -17.09 10.98 -21.82
C LEU A 42 -18.39 10.69 -21.06
N GLU A 43 -19.09 9.59 -21.34
CA GLU A 43 -20.30 9.21 -20.60
C GLU A 43 -20.04 8.92 -19.11
N ALA A 44 -18.90 8.28 -18.79
CA ALA A 44 -18.50 8.05 -17.40
C ALA A 44 -18.24 9.38 -16.69
N PHE A 45 -17.52 10.31 -17.34
CA PHE A 45 -17.30 11.65 -16.81
C PHE A 45 -18.60 12.43 -16.60
N ARG A 46 -19.54 12.34 -17.55
CA ARG A 46 -20.87 12.99 -17.43
C ARG A 46 -21.66 12.47 -16.25
N ARG A 47 -21.67 11.16 -16.01
CA ARG A 47 -22.33 10.55 -14.84
C ARG A 47 -21.69 11.00 -13.54
N TYR A 48 -20.36 11.05 -13.49
CA TYR A 48 -19.62 11.56 -12.35
C TYR A 48 -20.02 13.01 -12.02
N ILE A 49 -20.01 13.93 -12.99
CA ILE A 49 -20.42 15.33 -12.78
C ILE A 49 -21.87 15.43 -12.29
N ALA A 50 -22.76 14.56 -12.79
CA ALA A 50 -24.14 14.53 -12.33
C ALA A 50 -24.29 14.01 -10.89
N GLN A 51 -23.54 12.97 -10.50
CA GLN A 51 -23.49 12.51 -9.11
C GLN A 51 -22.91 13.59 -8.19
N ASP A 52 -21.88 14.29 -8.66
CA ASP A 52 -21.23 15.37 -7.93
C ASP A 52 -22.16 16.58 -7.75
N ALA A 53 -23.08 16.86 -8.68
CA ALA A 53 -24.10 17.89 -8.46
C ALA A 53 -24.99 17.60 -7.22
N HIS A 54 -25.43 16.35 -7.02
CA HIS A 54 -26.15 15.95 -5.80
C HIS A 54 -25.27 16.08 -4.56
N PHE A 55 -23.99 15.75 -4.71
CA PHE A 55 -23.00 15.85 -3.66
C PHE A 55 -22.80 17.29 -3.17
N LEU A 56 -22.59 18.24 -4.10
CA LEU A 56 -22.44 19.67 -3.82
C LEU A 56 -23.70 20.30 -3.21
N GLN A 57 -24.90 19.83 -3.58
CA GLN A 57 -26.15 20.23 -2.89
C GLN A 57 -26.13 19.80 -1.40
N GLY A 58 -25.69 18.57 -1.12
CA GLY A 58 -25.48 18.06 0.23
C GLY A 58 -24.50 18.93 1.03
N PHE A 59 -23.34 19.24 0.45
CA PHE A 59 -22.32 20.09 1.07
C PHE A 59 -22.83 21.51 1.34
N THR A 60 -23.52 22.13 0.38
CA THR A 60 -24.12 23.46 0.55
C THR A 60 -25.03 23.52 1.78
N LYS A 61 -25.87 22.50 1.96
CA LYS A 61 -26.78 22.40 3.11
C LYS A 61 -26.02 22.12 4.41
N ALA A 62 -24.97 21.32 4.34
CA ALA A 62 -24.17 21.00 5.51
C ALA A 62 -23.37 22.22 6.00
N TYR A 63 -22.81 23.04 5.11
CA TYR A 63 -22.18 24.32 5.48
C TYR A 63 -23.18 25.28 6.10
N GLU A 64 -24.40 25.37 5.56
CA GLU A 64 -25.48 26.19 6.12
C GLU A 64 -25.82 25.79 7.56
N MET A 65 -25.98 24.49 7.81
CA MET A 65 -26.20 23.95 9.16
C MET A 65 -25.02 24.23 10.09
N THR A 66 -23.79 24.07 9.59
CA THR A 66 -22.57 24.28 10.39
C THR A 66 -22.43 25.75 10.82
N ALA A 67 -22.77 26.69 9.94
CA ALA A 67 -22.76 28.12 10.23
C ALA A 67 -23.74 28.54 11.34
N GLU A 68 -24.78 27.75 11.65
CA GLU A 68 -25.69 28.00 12.78
C GLU A 68 -25.06 27.66 14.14
N TYR A 69 -24.02 26.81 14.14
CA TYR A 69 -23.30 26.39 15.35
C TYR A 69 -22.05 27.22 15.62
N VAL A 70 -21.61 28.06 14.70
CA VAL A 70 -20.46 28.94 14.92
C VAL A 70 -20.89 30.22 15.64
N VAL A 71 -20.13 30.59 16.67
CA VAL A 71 -20.41 31.77 17.53
C VAL A 71 -19.66 33.02 17.04
N ASP A 72 -18.46 32.84 16.50
CA ASP A 72 -17.61 33.91 15.97
C ASP A 72 -18.08 34.33 14.57
N ASP A 73 -18.27 35.63 14.35
CA ASP A 73 -18.84 36.13 13.08
C ASP A 73 -17.88 35.97 11.90
N ASP A 74 -16.55 36.04 12.13
CA ASP A 74 -15.54 35.86 11.09
C ASP A 74 -15.47 34.39 10.66
N ASP A 75 -15.47 33.46 11.60
CA ASP A 75 -15.54 32.02 11.32
C ASP A 75 -16.83 31.66 10.56
N LYS A 76 -17.95 32.28 10.95
CA LYS A 76 -19.23 32.09 10.25
C LYS A 76 -19.17 32.63 8.82
N ALA A 77 -18.57 33.80 8.61
CA ALA A 77 -18.37 34.36 7.28
C ALA A 77 -17.52 33.43 6.41
N ALA A 78 -16.43 32.88 6.94
CA ALA A 78 -15.58 31.91 6.24
C ALA A 78 -16.36 30.67 5.77
N ILE A 79 -17.22 30.10 6.63
CA ILE A 79 -18.09 28.95 6.25
C ILE A 79 -19.08 29.34 5.15
N LEU A 80 -19.65 30.54 5.23
CA LEU A 80 -20.61 31.01 4.23
C LEU A 80 -19.93 31.31 2.88
N ASP A 81 -18.66 31.70 2.88
CA ASP A 81 -17.85 31.85 1.68
C ASP A 81 -17.56 30.50 1.03
N LEU A 82 -17.22 29.46 1.81
CA LEU A 82 -17.08 28.07 1.32
C LEU A 82 -18.40 27.56 0.69
N ARG A 83 -19.54 27.84 1.35
CA ARG A 83 -20.87 27.54 0.82
C ARG A 83 -21.13 28.26 -0.50
N LYS A 84 -20.74 29.53 -0.61
CA LYS A 84 -20.91 30.33 -1.82
C LYS A 84 -20.08 29.75 -2.98
N ALA A 85 -18.82 29.41 -2.74
CA ALA A 85 -17.95 28.77 -3.73
C ALA A 85 -18.54 27.42 -4.19
N THR A 86 -19.05 26.59 -3.26
CA THR A 86 -19.73 25.33 -3.58
C THR A 86 -20.96 25.54 -4.48
N LEU A 87 -21.74 26.59 -4.22
CA LEU A 87 -22.89 26.97 -5.05
C LEU A 87 -22.50 27.47 -6.44
N GLU A 88 -21.34 28.11 -6.58
CA GLU A 88 -20.81 28.54 -7.87
C GLU A 88 -20.37 27.33 -8.70
N GLU A 89 -19.68 26.37 -8.09
CA GLU A 89 -19.30 25.09 -8.72
C GLU A 89 -20.53 24.29 -9.15
N LEU A 90 -21.53 24.17 -8.27
CA LEU A 90 -22.79 23.49 -8.59
C LEU A 90 -23.48 24.10 -9.82
N LYS A 91 -23.49 25.44 -9.93
CA LYS A 91 -24.05 26.13 -11.11
C LYS A 91 -23.27 25.80 -12.38
N LEU A 92 -21.95 25.71 -12.29
CA LEU A 92 -21.09 25.28 -13.41
C LEU A 92 -21.44 23.86 -13.84
N HIS A 93 -21.51 22.92 -12.89
CA HIS A 93 -21.86 21.51 -13.16
C HIS A 93 -23.23 21.37 -13.81
N ILE A 94 -24.24 22.08 -13.30
CA ILE A 94 -25.59 22.09 -13.88
C ILE A 94 -25.59 22.70 -15.29
N SER A 95 -24.82 23.77 -15.52
CA SER A 95 -24.71 24.39 -16.86
C SER A 95 -24.10 23.42 -17.87
N VAL A 96 -22.98 22.78 -17.50
CA VAL A 96 -22.29 21.81 -18.34
C VAL A 96 -23.18 20.59 -18.62
N ALA A 97 -23.90 20.10 -17.62
CA ALA A 97 -24.83 18.99 -17.80
C ALA A 97 -25.99 19.33 -18.76
N LYS A 98 -26.52 20.56 -18.70
CA LYS A 98 -27.54 21.05 -19.64
C LYS A 98 -27.03 21.13 -21.07
N ASP A 99 -25.77 21.52 -21.28
CA ASP A 99 -25.14 21.50 -22.62
C ASP A 99 -25.04 20.08 -23.19
N TRP A 100 -25.05 19.06 -22.32
CA TRP A 100 -25.11 17.65 -22.71
C TRP A 100 -26.54 17.11 -22.88
N GLY A 101 -27.56 17.95 -22.68
CA GLY A 101 -28.97 17.58 -22.81
C GLY A 101 -29.50 16.78 -21.61
N VAL A 102 -28.85 16.85 -20.45
CA VAL A 102 -29.27 16.16 -19.22
C VAL A 102 -29.52 17.17 -18.10
N ASP A 103 -30.62 17.02 -17.37
CA ASP A 103 -30.84 17.74 -16.11
C ASP A 103 -30.43 16.84 -14.93
N PRO A 104 -29.23 17.03 -14.34
CA PRO A 104 -28.70 16.13 -13.31
C PRO A 104 -29.59 16.11 -12.07
N GLU A 105 -30.37 17.17 -11.82
CA GLU A 105 -31.27 17.27 -10.66
C GLU A 105 -32.57 16.46 -10.85
N LYS A 106 -32.96 16.15 -12.09
CA LYS A 106 -34.26 15.50 -12.38
C LYS A 106 -34.13 14.11 -12.99
N GLU A 107 -33.07 13.87 -13.75
CA GLU A 107 -32.96 12.69 -14.60
C GLU A 107 -31.99 11.64 -14.06
N ILE A 108 -31.04 12.05 -13.20
CA ILE A 108 -30.03 11.16 -12.66
C ILE A 108 -30.30 10.90 -11.17
N VAL A 109 -30.58 9.64 -10.85
CA VAL A 109 -30.78 9.17 -9.48
C VAL A 109 -29.41 9.07 -8.79
N PRO A 110 -29.25 9.62 -7.56
CA PRO A 110 -28.00 9.50 -6.84
C PRO A 110 -27.70 8.04 -6.50
N GLU A 111 -26.46 7.62 -6.75
CA GLU A 111 -26.00 6.26 -6.49
C GLU A 111 -25.92 5.96 -4.98
N PRO A 112 -25.95 4.67 -4.58
CA PRO A 112 -25.87 4.30 -3.16
C PRO A 112 -24.67 4.91 -2.42
N ALA A 113 -23.50 5.01 -3.07
CA ALA A 113 -22.31 5.64 -2.50
C ALA A 113 -22.51 7.14 -2.25
N THR A 114 -23.04 7.87 -3.23
CA THR A 114 -23.39 9.30 -3.15
C THR A 114 -24.39 9.55 -2.01
N VAL A 115 -25.48 8.77 -1.96
CA VAL A 115 -26.51 8.89 -0.91
C VAL A 115 -25.94 8.61 0.48
N LYS A 116 -25.11 7.56 0.61
CA LYS A 116 -24.50 7.17 1.89
C LYS A 116 -23.61 8.30 2.45
N TYR A 117 -22.80 8.93 1.60
CA TYR A 117 -21.95 10.03 2.03
C TYR A 117 -22.79 11.28 2.37
N ILE A 118 -23.71 11.71 1.51
CA ILE A 118 -24.58 12.86 1.80
C ILE A 118 -25.31 12.68 3.13
N ASN A 119 -25.85 11.48 3.40
CA ASN A 119 -26.52 11.18 4.65
C ASN A 119 -25.59 11.28 5.86
N PHE A 120 -24.38 10.72 5.77
CA PHE A 120 -23.36 10.87 6.82
C PHE A 120 -23.01 12.33 7.08
N LEU A 121 -22.80 13.10 6.02
CA LEU A 121 -22.43 14.51 6.11
C LEU A 121 -23.53 15.34 6.79
N LEU A 122 -24.76 15.21 6.32
CA LEU A 122 -25.91 15.93 6.87
C LEU A 122 -26.23 15.50 8.30
N ALA A 123 -26.07 14.22 8.63
CA ALA A 123 -26.25 13.73 9.98
C ALA A 123 -25.18 14.29 10.92
N THR A 124 -23.92 14.34 10.49
CA THR A 124 -22.82 14.94 11.24
C THR A 124 -23.03 16.43 11.46
N ALA A 125 -23.39 17.16 10.39
CA ALA A 125 -23.70 18.60 10.46
C ALA A 125 -24.91 18.91 11.35
N GLN A 126 -25.87 17.99 11.52
CA GLN A 126 -27.00 18.13 12.46
C GLN A 126 -26.67 17.71 13.90
N GLY A 127 -25.44 17.27 14.19
CA GLY A 127 -25.08 16.70 15.48
C GLY A 127 -25.73 15.34 15.77
N LYS A 128 -26.13 14.60 14.73
CA LYS A 128 -26.77 13.28 14.82
C LYS A 128 -25.80 12.20 14.34
N PHE A 129 -24.92 11.73 15.22
CA PHE A 129 -23.98 10.66 14.93
C PHE A 129 -23.96 9.62 16.05
N GLU A 130 -23.63 8.36 15.74
CA GLU A 130 -23.59 7.27 16.73
C GLU A 130 -22.60 7.60 17.86
N GLY A 131 -23.05 7.45 19.12
CA GLY A 131 -22.28 7.84 20.31
C GLY A 131 -22.33 9.34 20.66
N GLY A 132 -22.87 10.18 19.78
CA GLY A 132 -23.16 11.58 20.08
C GLY A 132 -24.42 11.74 20.92
N ARG A 133 -24.41 12.67 21.88
CA ARG A 133 -25.67 13.17 22.44
C ARG A 133 -26.46 13.79 21.28
N SER A 134 -27.65 13.26 20.98
CA SER A 134 -28.59 13.92 20.06
C SER A 134 -28.62 15.41 20.35
N ALA A 135 -28.72 16.23 19.30
CA ALA A 135 -28.91 17.69 19.35
C ALA A 135 -30.21 18.15 20.05
N GLY A 136 -30.67 17.46 21.11
CA GLY A 136 -31.51 18.06 22.12
C GLY A 136 -30.82 19.30 22.70
N LYS A 137 -31.62 20.32 23.02
CA LYS A 137 -31.23 21.68 23.46
C LYS A 137 -29.72 21.85 23.61
N ILE A 138 -29.04 22.21 22.52
CA ILE A 138 -27.66 22.69 22.56
C ILE A 138 -27.67 23.95 23.43
N VAL A 139 -27.00 23.92 24.59
CA VAL A 139 -27.18 24.98 25.60
C VAL A 139 -25.97 25.91 25.64
N THR A 140 -24.78 25.43 25.28
CA THR A 140 -23.53 26.17 25.54
C THR A 140 -22.74 26.57 24.27
N PRO A 141 -22.00 27.69 24.31
CA PRO A 141 -21.06 28.07 23.24
C PRO A 141 -19.99 27.00 22.95
N PHE A 142 -19.57 26.23 23.96
CA PHE A 142 -18.62 25.14 23.80
C PHE A 142 -19.21 23.98 22.99
N GLU A 143 -20.43 23.53 23.30
CA GLU A 143 -21.11 22.48 22.54
C GLU A 143 -21.29 22.88 21.07
N LYS A 144 -21.65 24.15 20.84
CA LYS A 144 -21.74 24.76 19.51
C LYS A 144 -20.42 24.67 18.72
N THR A 145 -19.32 25.11 19.33
CA THR A 145 -17.96 25.03 18.74
C THR A 145 -17.58 23.58 18.41
N LYS A 146 -17.85 22.65 19.33
CA LYS A 146 -17.59 21.22 19.13
C LYS A 146 -18.36 20.63 17.95
N PHE A 147 -19.66 20.92 17.83
CA PHE A 147 -20.46 20.44 16.69
C PHE A 147 -19.97 21.02 15.35
N ALA A 148 -19.57 22.30 15.34
CA ALA A 148 -18.97 22.90 14.15
C ALA A 148 -17.66 22.21 13.77
N ALA A 149 -16.77 21.94 14.74
CA ALA A 149 -15.51 21.22 14.50
C ALA A 149 -15.75 19.79 13.96
N HIS A 150 -16.74 19.07 14.50
CA HIS A 150 -17.12 17.75 13.97
C HIS A 150 -17.60 17.81 12.52
N ALA A 151 -18.47 18.78 12.20
CA ALA A 151 -19.00 18.96 10.85
C ALA A 151 -17.88 19.32 9.86
N LEU A 152 -16.98 20.24 10.22
CA LEU A 152 -15.81 20.56 9.40
C LEU A 152 -14.86 19.37 9.26
N GLY A 153 -14.66 18.57 10.31
CA GLY A 153 -13.88 17.33 10.24
C GLY A 153 -14.40 16.34 9.18
N ALA A 154 -15.72 16.31 8.96
CA ALA A 154 -16.35 15.48 7.92
C ALA A 154 -16.35 16.12 6.51
N MET A 155 -16.20 17.44 6.41
CA MET A 155 -16.19 18.20 5.13
C MET A 155 -14.80 18.41 4.55
N THR A 156 -13.84 18.74 5.40
CA THR A 156 -12.44 19.04 5.05
C THR A 156 -11.79 18.01 4.12
N PRO A 157 -11.98 16.68 4.31
CA PRO A 157 -11.30 15.69 3.49
C PRO A 157 -11.65 15.76 2.01
N CYS A 158 -12.88 16.16 1.65
CA CYS A 158 -13.30 16.33 0.27
C CYS A 158 -12.40 17.35 -0.45
N MET A 159 -12.25 18.56 0.13
CA MET A 159 -11.43 19.60 -0.50
C MET A 159 -9.96 19.19 -0.57
N ARG A 160 -9.42 18.62 0.51
CA ARG A 160 -8.01 18.20 0.54
C ARG A 160 -7.72 17.06 -0.44
N LEU A 161 -8.59 16.06 -0.55
CA LEU A 161 -8.43 14.97 -1.51
C LEU A 161 -8.45 15.47 -2.96
N TYR A 162 -9.40 16.34 -3.30
CA TYR A 162 -9.49 16.88 -4.65
C TYR A 162 -8.27 17.73 -5.01
N SER A 163 -7.80 18.59 -4.10
CA SER A 163 -6.53 19.32 -4.29
C SER A 163 -5.35 18.38 -4.51
N TYR A 164 -5.27 17.32 -3.69
CA TYR A 164 -4.23 16.30 -3.82
C TYR A 164 -4.27 15.60 -5.18
N LEU A 165 -5.44 15.10 -5.61
CA LEU A 165 -5.58 14.42 -6.90
C LEU A 165 -5.30 15.35 -8.08
N GLY A 166 -5.79 16.59 -8.04
CA GLY A 166 -5.55 17.59 -9.09
C GLY A 166 -4.07 17.85 -9.31
N LYS A 167 -3.33 18.17 -8.24
CA LYS A 167 -1.89 18.42 -8.27
C LYS A 167 -1.07 17.19 -8.66
N ASP A 168 -1.45 16.03 -8.11
CA ASP A 168 -0.77 14.78 -8.42
C ASP A 168 -0.91 14.45 -9.92
N ILE A 169 -2.12 14.54 -10.49
CA ILE A 169 -2.37 14.31 -11.91
C ILE A 169 -1.66 15.35 -12.79
N GLU A 170 -1.74 16.64 -12.45
CA GLU A 170 -1.06 17.71 -13.20
C GLU A 170 0.45 17.46 -13.31
N SER A 171 1.08 16.98 -12.22
CA SER A 171 2.52 16.66 -12.19
C SER A 171 2.93 15.56 -13.18
N LEU A 172 1.98 14.73 -13.64
CA LEU A 172 2.19 13.63 -14.58
C LEU A 172 1.97 14.02 -16.05
N LEU A 173 1.55 15.26 -16.31
CA LEU A 173 1.11 15.71 -17.62
C LEU A 173 2.09 16.74 -18.20
N PRO A 174 3.02 16.32 -19.08
CA PRO A 174 3.96 17.26 -19.70
C PRO A 174 3.29 18.27 -20.64
N HIS A 175 2.09 17.97 -21.15
CA HIS A 175 1.33 18.83 -22.07
C HIS A 175 -0.17 18.81 -21.74
N LEU A 176 -0.62 19.73 -20.89
CA LEU A 176 -2.01 19.80 -20.46
C LEU A 176 -2.95 20.42 -21.51
N ASP A 177 -2.41 21.21 -22.46
CA ASP A 177 -3.21 22.03 -23.40
C ASP A 177 -4.21 21.24 -24.26
N ASN A 178 -3.91 19.97 -24.57
CA ASN A 178 -4.77 19.10 -25.38
C ASN A 178 -5.50 18.03 -24.55
N HIS A 179 -5.47 18.11 -23.22
CA HIS A 179 -6.06 17.10 -22.36
C HIS A 179 -7.60 17.24 -22.30
N PRO A 180 -8.39 16.20 -22.59
CA PRO A 180 -9.86 16.30 -22.63
C PRO A 180 -10.51 16.77 -21.32
N TYR A 181 -9.83 16.51 -20.19
CA TYR A 181 -10.28 16.87 -18.84
C TYR A 181 -9.49 18.03 -18.22
N LYS A 182 -8.83 18.86 -19.05
CA LYS A 182 -8.00 19.98 -18.59
C LYS A 182 -8.71 20.86 -17.57
N THR A 183 -9.96 21.26 -17.82
CA THR A 183 -10.71 22.14 -16.91
C THR A 183 -10.85 21.57 -15.50
N TRP A 184 -11.10 20.27 -15.38
CA TRP A 184 -11.20 19.60 -14.07
C TRP A 184 -9.83 19.63 -13.37
N ILE A 185 -8.77 19.29 -14.10
CA ILE A 185 -7.40 19.25 -13.56
C ILE A 185 -6.95 20.65 -13.13
N ASP A 186 -7.07 21.65 -14.00
CA ASP A 186 -6.71 23.05 -13.71
C ASP A 186 -7.44 23.57 -12.46
N ASN A 187 -8.74 23.25 -12.31
CA ASN A 187 -9.53 23.73 -11.18
C ASN A 187 -8.96 23.21 -9.86
N TYR A 188 -8.79 21.89 -9.76
CA TYR A 188 -8.36 21.24 -8.52
C TYR A 188 -6.85 21.32 -8.29
N SER A 189 -6.02 21.58 -9.31
CA SER A 189 -4.59 21.88 -9.15
C SER A 189 -4.31 23.35 -8.80
N SER A 190 -5.28 24.25 -9.00
CA SER A 190 -5.07 25.69 -8.85
C SER A 190 -4.70 26.14 -7.43
N ASP A 191 -3.89 27.22 -7.37
CA ASP A 191 -3.59 27.91 -6.11
C ASP A 191 -4.85 28.45 -5.41
N ALA A 192 -5.89 28.81 -6.17
CA ALA A 192 -7.14 29.29 -5.62
C ALA A 192 -7.91 28.17 -4.88
N PHE A 193 -7.95 26.96 -5.45
CA PHE A 193 -8.58 25.81 -4.80
C PHE A 193 -7.77 25.34 -3.59
N GLU A 194 -6.43 25.37 -3.68
CA GLU A 194 -5.56 25.12 -2.51
C GLU A 194 -5.80 26.13 -1.40
N ALA A 195 -5.92 27.43 -1.71
CA ALA A 195 -6.17 28.46 -0.70
C ALA A 195 -7.50 28.23 0.03
N ALA A 196 -8.56 27.84 -0.69
CA ALA A 196 -9.85 27.49 -0.09
C ALA A 196 -9.75 26.20 0.76
N THR A 197 -8.94 25.23 0.34
CA THR A 197 -8.65 24.01 1.11
C THR A 197 -7.92 24.34 2.42
N VAL A 198 -6.90 25.19 2.36
CA VAL A 198 -6.18 25.66 3.56
C VAL A 198 -7.12 26.44 4.49
N GLN A 199 -8.02 27.26 3.96
CA GLN A 199 -8.98 28.01 4.76
C GLN A 199 -9.90 27.11 5.61
N ILE A 200 -10.41 26.00 5.05
CA ILE A 200 -11.24 25.07 5.82
C ILE A 200 -10.43 24.29 6.86
N GLU A 201 -9.16 23.97 6.57
CA GLU A 201 -8.25 23.31 7.50
C GLU A 201 -7.86 24.23 8.68
N GLU A 202 -7.53 25.49 8.40
CA GLU A 202 -7.24 26.49 9.44
C GLU A 202 -8.45 26.72 10.34
N LEU A 203 -9.66 26.72 9.78
CA LEU A 203 -10.88 26.82 10.57
C LEU A 203 -11.12 25.58 11.43
N LEU A 204 -10.90 24.38 10.88
CA LEU A 204 -10.95 23.14 11.65
C LEU A 204 -9.95 23.18 12.81
N ASP A 205 -8.71 23.58 12.54
CA ASP A 205 -7.65 23.72 13.53
C ASP A 205 -8.02 24.72 14.63
N LYS A 206 -8.53 25.90 14.25
CA LYS A 206 -8.99 26.94 15.18
C LYS A 206 -10.07 26.40 16.12
N LEU A 207 -11.08 25.71 15.59
CA LEU A 207 -12.18 25.15 16.39
C LEU A 207 -11.76 23.91 17.21
N SER A 208 -10.63 23.28 16.85
CA SER A 208 -10.04 22.16 17.58
C SER A 208 -9.16 22.57 18.77
N VAL A 209 -8.72 23.84 18.88
CA VAL A 209 -7.79 24.28 19.96
C VAL A 209 -8.30 24.01 21.37
N ALA A 210 -9.60 24.19 21.61
CA ALA A 210 -10.20 24.06 22.94
C ALA A 210 -10.69 22.63 23.25
N LEU A 211 -10.50 21.67 22.33
CA LEU A 211 -11.03 20.32 22.45
C LEU A 211 -10.07 19.40 23.20
N THR A 212 -10.64 18.42 23.88
CA THR A 212 -9.91 17.35 24.56
C THR A 212 -9.38 16.31 23.56
N GLY A 213 -8.41 15.48 23.98
CA GLY A 213 -7.89 14.39 23.14
C GLY A 213 -8.99 13.43 22.64
N GLU A 214 -9.96 13.08 23.49
CA GLU A 214 -11.09 12.23 23.10
C GLU A 214 -11.98 12.87 22.01
N GLU A 215 -12.10 14.20 22.02
CA GLU A 215 -12.88 14.94 21.03
C GLU A 215 -12.11 15.07 19.70
N LEU A 216 -10.79 15.25 19.76
CA LEU A 216 -9.93 15.22 18.57
C LEU A 216 -9.93 13.83 17.93
N ASP A 217 -9.83 12.76 18.71
CA ASP A 217 -9.93 11.37 18.24
C ASP A 217 -11.29 11.10 17.57
N PHE A 218 -12.36 11.78 18.03
CA PHE A 218 -13.68 11.68 17.42
C PHE A 218 -13.74 12.40 16.06
N ILE A 219 -13.18 13.60 15.96
CA ILE A 219 -13.05 14.33 14.69
C ILE A 219 -12.22 13.53 13.68
N GLU A 220 -11.11 12.93 14.13
CA GLU A 220 -10.28 12.07 13.28
C GLU A 220 -11.08 10.90 12.70
N LYS A 221 -11.93 10.25 13.50
CA LYS A 221 -12.81 9.17 13.03
C LYS A 221 -13.79 9.66 11.97
N LEU A 222 -14.35 10.86 12.13
CA LEU A 222 -15.23 11.46 11.13
C LEU A 222 -14.49 11.79 9.83
N TYR A 223 -13.28 12.36 9.95
CA TYR A 223 -12.40 12.67 8.82
C TYR A 223 -12.06 11.41 8.02
N HIS A 224 -11.62 10.36 8.72
CA HIS A 224 -11.28 9.08 8.11
C HIS A 224 -12.50 8.38 7.49
N GLN A 225 -13.68 8.49 8.13
CA GLN A 225 -14.92 7.94 7.57
C GLN A 225 -15.37 8.68 6.30
N ALA A 226 -15.19 10.00 6.24
CA ALA A 226 -15.39 10.79 5.03
C ALA A 226 -14.43 10.36 3.91
N MET A 227 -13.13 10.17 4.21
CA MET A 227 -12.16 9.67 3.22
C MET A 227 -12.51 8.27 2.67
N LYS A 228 -13.08 7.39 3.50
CA LYS A 228 -13.62 6.11 3.01
C LYS A 228 -14.78 6.31 2.05
N PHE A 229 -15.69 7.24 2.34
CA PHE A 229 -16.79 7.54 1.44
C PHE A 229 -16.33 8.20 0.14
N GLU A 230 -15.31 9.05 0.16
CA GLU A 230 -14.67 9.56 -1.06
C GLU A 230 -14.13 8.41 -1.92
N THR A 231 -13.42 7.47 -1.28
CA THR A 231 -12.87 6.30 -1.98
C THR A 231 -13.99 5.43 -2.57
N GLU A 232 -15.07 5.19 -1.81
CA GLU A 232 -16.27 4.49 -2.29
C GLU A 232 -16.96 5.24 -3.45
N PHE A 233 -17.00 6.57 -3.41
CA PHE A 233 -17.60 7.42 -4.45
C PHE A 233 -16.82 7.29 -5.76
N PHE A 234 -15.49 7.43 -5.74
CA PHE A 234 -14.67 7.21 -6.95
C PHE A 234 -14.71 5.76 -7.44
N ALA A 235 -14.76 4.78 -6.52
CA ALA A 235 -14.83 3.36 -6.89
C ALA A 235 -16.19 2.94 -7.47
N ALA A 236 -17.27 3.66 -7.13
CA ALA A 236 -18.61 3.42 -7.66
C ALA A 236 -18.80 3.93 -9.09
N GLN A 237 -17.96 4.86 -9.55
CA GLN A 237 -18.11 5.47 -10.88
C GLN A 237 -18.09 4.41 -11.98
N PRO A 238 -19.06 4.44 -12.91
CA PRO A 238 -19.20 3.41 -13.92
C PRO A 238 -18.06 3.49 -14.94
N ILE A 239 -17.38 2.36 -15.15
CA ILE A 239 -16.29 2.22 -16.13
C ILE A 239 -16.64 1.07 -17.07
N THR A 240 -16.99 1.42 -18.30
CA THR A 240 -17.37 0.48 -19.37
C THR A 240 -16.21 0.15 -20.30
N GLN A 241 -15.28 1.09 -20.46
CA GLN A 241 -14.02 0.90 -21.16
C GLN A 241 -13.08 -0.07 -20.41
N PRO A 242 -12.10 -0.64 -21.13
CA PRO A 242 -10.95 -1.29 -20.49
C PRO A 242 -10.15 -0.30 -19.64
N ALA A 243 -9.78 -0.72 -18.44
CA ALA A 243 -8.92 0.03 -17.54
C ALA A 243 -7.82 -0.88 -16.99
N VAL A 244 -6.58 -0.39 -16.89
CA VAL A 244 -5.39 -1.12 -16.41
C VAL A 244 -5.37 -1.41 -14.90
N VAL A 245 -6.38 -0.94 -14.16
CA VAL A 245 -6.53 -1.12 -12.72
C VAL A 245 -7.99 -1.44 -12.37
N PRO A 246 -8.25 -2.27 -11.34
CA PRO A 246 -7.29 -3.19 -10.72
C PRO A 246 -6.83 -4.26 -11.72
N LEU A 247 -5.57 -4.67 -11.64
CA LEU A 247 -4.98 -5.65 -12.56
C LEU A 247 -5.81 -6.94 -12.65
N MET A 248 -6.38 -7.35 -11.51
CA MET A 248 -7.28 -8.50 -11.41
C MET A 248 -8.54 -8.40 -12.29
N LYS A 249 -9.02 -7.20 -12.65
CA LYS A 249 -10.22 -7.01 -13.49
C LYS A 249 -9.93 -6.98 -15.00
N LEU A 250 -8.72 -6.64 -15.44
CA LEU A 250 -8.34 -6.82 -16.85
C LEU A 250 -8.22 -8.28 -17.21
N HIS A 251 -7.87 -9.09 -16.23
CA HIS A 251 -7.62 -10.49 -16.45
C HIS A 251 -8.92 -11.19 -16.81
N ASP A 252 -8.96 -11.73 -18.03
CA ASP A 252 -10.00 -12.65 -18.46
C ASP A 252 -10.12 -13.77 -17.41
N ARG A 253 -11.34 -14.09 -16.98
CA ARG A 253 -11.60 -15.15 -15.99
C ARG A 253 -11.10 -16.52 -16.44
N THR A 254 -10.78 -16.69 -17.72
CA THR A 254 -10.16 -17.89 -18.29
C THR A 254 -8.63 -17.95 -18.12
N LYS A 255 -7.98 -16.84 -17.77
CA LYS A 255 -6.52 -16.75 -17.61
C LYS A 255 -6.17 -16.82 -16.12
N ARG A 256 -4.98 -17.32 -15.78
CA ARG A 256 -4.48 -17.46 -14.39
C ARG A 256 -3.49 -16.35 -14.03
N LEU A 257 -3.68 -15.70 -12.88
CA LEU A 257 -2.78 -14.66 -12.37
C LEU A 257 -1.94 -15.26 -11.24
N PHE A 258 -0.61 -15.23 -11.40
CA PHE A 258 0.33 -15.62 -10.37
C PHE A 258 0.90 -14.38 -9.71
N VAL A 259 0.79 -14.30 -8.39
CA VAL A 259 1.40 -13.25 -7.59
C VAL A 259 2.45 -13.88 -6.69
N PHE A 260 3.68 -13.41 -6.82
CA PHE A 260 4.82 -13.84 -6.03
C PHE A 260 5.26 -12.71 -5.13
N SER A 261 5.71 -13.05 -3.94
CA SER A 261 6.39 -12.10 -3.06
C SER A 261 7.59 -12.74 -2.42
N ASP A 262 8.64 -11.96 -2.27
CA ASP A 262 9.63 -12.21 -1.24
C ASP A 262 9.03 -11.98 0.16
N PHE A 263 9.67 -12.53 1.19
CA PHE A 263 9.24 -12.41 2.58
C PHE A 263 10.04 -11.37 3.36
N ASP A 264 11.37 -11.51 3.37
CA ASP A 264 12.24 -10.79 4.30
C ASP A 264 12.46 -9.36 3.84
N LEU A 265 12.16 -8.41 4.71
CA LEU A 265 12.17 -6.97 4.40
C LEU A 265 11.21 -6.55 3.28
N THR A 266 10.71 -7.46 2.44
CA THR A 266 9.59 -7.21 1.51
C THR A 266 8.25 -7.20 2.24
N CYS A 267 7.91 -8.28 2.97
CA CYS A 267 6.70 -8.37 3.80
C CYS A 267 6.97 -7.93 5.24
N THR A 268 8.17 -8.18 5.76
CA THR A 268 8.50 -7.98 7.17
C THR A 268 9.27 -6.67 7.41
N VAL A 269 9.29 -6.18 8.66
CA VAL A 269 10.16 -5.03 9.05
C VAL A 269 11.53 -5.47 9.56
N VAL A 270 11.72 -6.78 9.75
CA VAL A 270 12.94 -7.41 10.29
C VAL A 270 13.25 -8.67 9.50
N ASP A 271 14.53 -8.94 9.32
CA ASP A 271 15.04 -10.12 8.64
C ASP A 271 14.79 -11.41 9.47
N SER A 272 14.32 -12.47 8.82
CA SER A 272 14.01 -13.75 9.46
C SER A 272 15.22 -14.46 10.04
N CYS A 273 16.40 -14.35 9.42
CA CYS A 273 17.64 -14.97 9.91
C CYS A 273 18.06 -14.33 11.24
N ALA A 274 17.92 -13.01 11.37
CA ALA A 274 18.17 -12.31 12.63
C ALA A 274 17.22 -12.76 13.75
N ILE A 275 15.95 -13.01 13.44
CA ILE A 275 14.98 -13.53 14.42
C ILE A 275 15.35 -14.95 14.88
N LEU A 276 15.74 -15.83 13.96
CA LEU A 276 16.16 -17.20 14.29
C LEU A 276 17.46 -17.22 15.11
N ALA A 277 18.42 -16.33 14.80
CA ALA A 277 19.65 -16.17 15.57
C ALA A 277 19.39 -15.67 17.00
N GLU A 278 18.57 -14.63 17.17
CA GLU A 278 18.20 -14.15 18.52
C GLU A 278 17.43 -15.21 19.31
N LEU A 279 16.57 -16.00 18.64
CA LEU A 279 15.89 -17.13 19.28
C LEU A 279 16.88 -18.19 19.78
N ALA A 280 17.96 -18.44 19.02
CA ALA A 280 19.02 -19.37 19.42
C ALA A 280 19.77 -18.86 20.66
N ILE A 281 20.11 -17.57 20.68
CA ILE A 281 20.78 -16.91 21.82
C ILE A 281 19.90 -16.97 23.07
N LEU A 282 18.60 -16.67 22.95
CA LEU A 282 17.65 -16.72 24.06
C LEU A 282 17.45 -18.14 24.59
N THR A 283 17.38 -19.13 23.70
CA THR A 283 17.28 -20.54 24.07
C THR A 283 18.51 -21.00 24.85
N ALA A 284 19.72 -20.60 24.42
CA ALA A 284 20.95 -20.90 25.16
C ALA A 284 21.01 -20.18 26.51
N SER A 285 20.55 -18.93 26.60
CA SER A 285 20.55 -18.17 27.85
C SER A 285 19.66 -18.82 28.93
N LYS A 286 18.50 -19.36 28.55
CA LYS A 286 17.64 -20.11 29.48
C LYS A 286 18.34 -21.37 30.01
N ALA A 287 19.02 -22.11 29.14
CA ALA A 287 19.77 -23.31 29.54
C ALA A 287 20.96 -22.96 30.46
N ASP A 288 21.67 -21.85 30.20
CA ASP A 288 22.76 -21.34 31.04
C ASP A 288 22.25 -21.02 32.47
N HIS A 289 21.05 -20.47 32.60
CA HIS A 289 20.44 -20.10 33.90
C HIS A 289 19.87 -21.30 34.68
N GLU A 290 19.33 -22.30 34.00
CA GLU A 290 18.69 -23.47 34.63
C GLU A 290 19.70 -24.55 35.07
N GLY A 291 20.99 -24.41 34.74
CA GLY A 291 22.06 -25.29 35.22
C GLY A 291 21.96 -26.72 34.67
N ASP A 292 21.29 -26.91 33.53
CA ASP A 292 21.12 -28.21 32.91
C ASP A 292 22.42 -28.70 32.25
N HIS A 293 23.33 -29.23 33.08
CA HIS A 293 24.65 -29.70 32.67
C HIS A 293 24.64 -30.79 31.58
N ASN A 294 23.51 -31.47 31.34
CA ASN A 294 23.39 -32.46 30.27
C ASN A 294 23.19 -31.82 28.88
N LEU A 295 22.79 -30.54 28.80
CA LEU A 295 22.71 -29.76 27.55
C LEU A 295 23.92 -28.85 27.31
N VAL A 296 24.68 -28.52 28.36
CA VAL A 296 25.84 -27.61 28.31
C VAL A 296 27.04 -28.21 27.56
N ASP A 297 27.23 -29.53 27.59
CA ASP A 297 28.36 -30.18 26.88
C ASP A 297 28.20 -30.25 25.34
N VAL A 298 26.99 -29.94 24.82
CA VAL A 298 26.70 -29.95 23.37
C VAL A 298 26.37 -28.56 22.83
N ARG A 299 26.00 -27.59 23.68
CA ARG A 299 25.59 -26.24 23.28
C ARG A 299 26.61 -25.18 23.68
N LYS A 300 26.94 -24.29 22.75
CA LYS A 300 27.73 -23.08 23.03
C LYS A 300 26.94 -22.15 23.98
N THR A 301 27.61 -21.55 24.96
CA THR A 301 27.00 -20.56 25.87
C THR A 301 26.33 -19.42 25.11
N SER A 302 25.33 -18.77 25.72
CA SER A 302 24.62 -17.62 25.10
C SER A 302 25.57 -16.50 24.66
N SER A 303 26.60 -16.20 25.45
CA SER A 303 27.64 -15.21 25.11
C SER A 303 28.45 -15.62 23.88
N ASN A 304 28.79 -16.91 23.75
CA ASN A 304 29.50 -17.42 22.59
C ASN A 304 28.63 -17.35 21.34
N LEU A 305 27.34 -17.72 21.42
CA LEU A 305 26.42 -17.62 20.29
C LEU A 305 26.22 -16.18 19.81
N ARG A 306 26.09 -15.22 20.74
CA ARG A 306 26.01 -13.79 20.38
C ARG A 306 27.25 -13.32 19.63
N ASN A 307 28.45 -13.66 20.12
CA ASN A 307 29.70 -13.32 19.44
C ASN A 307 29.82 -14.00 18.06
N PHE A 308 29.38 -15.26 17.93
CA PHE A 308 29.34 -15.95 16.63
C PHE A 308 28.38 -15.27 15.65
N TRP A 309 27.19 -14.86 16.10
CA TRP A 309 26.22 -14.17 15.26
C TRP A 309 26.76 -12.83 14.78
N GLU A 310 27.31 -12.02 15.69
CA GLU A 310 27.92 -10.74 15.35
C GLU A 310 29.07 -10.89 14.35
N ALA A 311 29.92 -11.91 14.53
CA ALA A 311 30.99 -12.20 13.59
C ALA A 311 30.48 -12.65 12.21
N LEU A 312 29.52 -13.57 12.16
CA LEU A 312 28.92 -14.06 10.91
C LEU A 312 28.18 -12.97 10.15
N SER A 313 27.38 -12.16 10.85
CA SER A 313 26.60 -11.06 10.27
C SER A 313 27.51 -9.95 9.74
N ARG A 314 28.57 -9.58 10.50
CA ARG A 314 29.57 -8.61 10.02
C ARG A 314 30.29 -9.13 8.78
N GLN A 315 30.78 -10.37 8.83
CA GLN A 315 31.48 -10.98 7.70
C GLN A 315 30.57 -11.07 6.46
N TYR A 316 29.30 -11.47 6.63
CA TYR A 316 28.32 -11.49 5.55
C TYR A 316 28.15 -10.11 4.92
N THR A 317 27.97 -9.08 5.74
CA THR A 317 27.77 -7.69 5.26
C THR A 317 28.98 -7.19 4.47
N GLU A 318 30.20 -7.37 5.02
CA GLU A 318 31.44 -6.93 4.37
C GLU A 318 31.70 -7.68 3.05
N GLU A 319 31.48 -9.00 3.02
CA GLU A 319 31.64 -9.81 1.80
C GLU A 319 30.57 -9.48 0.76
N TYR A 320 29.32 -9.29 1.18
CA TYR A 320 28.20 -8.92 0.31
C TYR A 320 28.43 -7.56 -0.34
N GLU A 321 28.77 -6.53 0.45
CA GLU A 321 29.09 -5.20 -0.08
C GLU A 321 30.20 -5.25 -1.12
N LYS A 322 31.28 -5.99 -0.83
CA LYS A 322 32.37 -6.19 -1.78
C LYS A 322 31.91 -6.86 -3.07
N ILE A 323 31.08 -7.90 -2.98
CA ILE A 323 30.53 -8.57 -4.17
C ILE A 323 29.68 -7.59 -4.96
N ILE A 324 28.79 -6.83 -4.31
CA ILE A 324 27.99 -5.82 -4.98
C ILE A 324 28.88 -4.81 -5.69
N ASP A 325 29.95 -4.33 -5.06
CA ASP A 325 30.90 -3.40 -5.71
C ASP A 325 31.63 -4.04 -6.90
N ASP A 326 32.05 -5.30 -6.79
CA ASP A 326 32.69 -6.06 -7.87
C ASP A 326 31.73 -6.31 -9.05
N LEU A 327 30.42 -6.31 -8.81
CA LEU A 327 29.38 -6.40 -9.86
C LEU A 327 29.17 -5.10 -10.65
N LEU A 328 29.83 -3.98 -10.29
CA LEU A 328 29.61 -2.65 -10.86
C LEU A 328 30.74 -2.19 -11.81
N PRO A 329 30.79 -2.62 -13.09
CA PRO A 329 31.51 -1.89 -14.13
C PRO A 329 30.74 -0.61 -14.57
N LYS A 330 31.03 -0.03 -15.75
CA LYS A 330 30.33 1.18 -16.25
C LYS A 330 28.86 0.89 -16.57
N GLU A 331 27.95 1.82 -16.23
CA GLU A 331 26.50 1.70 -16.50
C GLU A 331 26.20 1.28 -17.95
N ALA A 332 25.43 0.20 -18.12
CA ALA A 332 25.00 -0.27 -19.42
C ALA A 332 23.97 0.68 -20.04
N LYS A 333 24.10 0.91 -21.35
CA LYS A 333 23.15 1.72 -22.12
C LYS A 333 21.88 0.97 -22.52
N GLU A 334 21.95 -0.35 -22.56
CA GLU A 334 20.88 -1.24 -22.99
C GLU A 334 20.64 -2.30 -21.92
N PHE A 335 19.40 -2.77 -21.84
CA PHE A 335 19.01 -3.81 -20.89
C PHE A 335 19.67 -5.16 -21.24
N ASP A 336 20.42 -5.72 -20.30
CA ASP A 336 21.14 -6.99 -20.46
C ASP A 336 20.80 -7.99 -19.34
N TYR A 337 19.74 -8.78 -19.57
CA TYR A 337 19.31 -9.82 -18.63
C TYR A 337 20.33 -10.95 -18.51
N ASP A 338 20.94 -11.38 -19.62
CA ASP A 338 21.83 -12.54 -19.65
C ASP A 338 23.17 -12.22 -18.96
N GLY A 339 23.67 -11.00 -19.14
CA GLY A 339 24.81 -10.47 -18.38
C GLY A 339 24.51 -10.41 -16.89
N LEU A 340 23.35 -9.88 -16.50
CA LEU A 340 22.92 -9.84 -15.10
C LEU A 340 22.85 -11.25 -14.49
N TYR A 341 22.23 -12.20 -15.20
CA TYR A 341 22.11 -13.58 -14.75
C TYR A 341 23.48 -14.19 -14.45
N LYS A 342 24.43 -14.08 -15.39
CA LYS A 342 25.81 -14.58 -15.23
C LYS A 342 26.53 -13.90 -14.08
N SER A 343 26.37 -12.59 -13.94
CA SER A 343 26.96 -11.82 -12.85
C SER A 343 26.47 -12.29 -11.48
N LEU A 344 25.19 -12.64 -11.34
CA LEU A 344 24.62 -13.14 -10.08
C LEU A 344 25.01 -14.60 -9.74
N GLU A 345 25.71 -15.33 -10.62
CA GLU A 345 26.30 -16.63 -10.28
C GLU A 345 27.36 -16.52 -9.17
N VAL A 346 28.11 -15.41 -9.14
CA VAL A 346 29.08 -15.12 -8.08
C VAL A 346 28.36 -14.98 -6.73
N LEU A 347 27.22 -14.27 -6.72
CA LEU A 347 26.39 -14.12 -5.52
C LEU A 347 25.83 -15.48 -5.08
N SER A 348 25.42 -16.35 -6.01
CA SER A 348 24.96 -17.72 -5.68
C SER A 348 26.04 -18.54 -4.99
N SER A 349 27.29 -18.41 -5.43
CA SER A 349 28.42 -19.08 -4.79
C SER A 349 28.67 -18.54 -3.39
N PHE A 350 28.60 -17.23 -3.20
CA PHE A 350 28.74 -16.60 -1.89
C PHE A 350 27.66 -17.03 -0.89
N GLU A 351 26.38 -17.00 -1.28
CA GLU A 351 25.26 -17.34 -0.38
C GLU A 351 25.38 -18.79 0.14
N LYS A 352 25.80 -19.72 -0.72
CA LYS A 352 26.09 -21.11 -0.34
C LYS A 352 27.13 -21.22 0.77
N HIS A 353 28.23 -20.48 0.64
CA HIS A 353 29.27 -20.47 1.67
C HIS A 353 28.79 -19.79 2.95
N ALA A 354 28.03 -18.69 2.84
CA ALA A 354 27.44 -18.01 4.00
C ALA A 354 26.52 -18.94 4.81
N ASN A 355 25.60 -19.64 4.14
CA ASN A 355 24.72 -20.63 4.78
C ASN A 355 25.51 -21.80 5.38
N SER A 356 26.56 -22.29 4.70
CA SER A 356 27.42 -23.35 5.22
C SER A 356 28.07 -22.95 6.54
N ARG A 357 28.60 -21.71 6.65
CA ARG A 357 29.17 -21.18 7.89
C ARG A 357 28.17 -21.14 9.04
N VAL A 358 26.90 -20.83 8.75
CA VAL A 358 25.83 -20.83 9.77
C VAL A 358 25.57 -22.25 10.27
N VAL A 359 25.42 -23.23 9.37
CA VAL A 359 25.20 -24.64 9.74
C VAL A 359 26.41 -25.19 10.51
N GLU A 360 27.63 -24.98 10.03
CA GLU A 360 28.88 -25.42 10.66
C GLU A 360 29.09 -24.78 12.04
N SER A 361 28.58 -23.57 12.26
CA SER A 361 28.65 -22.93 13.57
C SER A 361 27.85 -23.68 14.64
N GLY A 362 26.89 -24.52 14.25
CA GLY A 362 25.96 -25.21 15.14
C GLY A 362 24.96 -24.29 15.84
N MET A 363 24.87 -23.00 15.46
CA MET A 363 24.03 -22.00 16.11
C MET A 363 22.55 -22.38 16.15
N LEU A 364 22.07 -23.04 15.10
CA LEU A 364 20.64 -23.37 14.93
C LEU A 364 20.23 -24.64 15.68
N ARG A 365 21.21 -25.37 16.24
CA ARG A 365 20.97 -26.62 16.96
C ARG A 365 20.25 -26.35 18.28
N GLY A 366 19.18 -27.11 18.54
CA GLY A 366 18.46 -27.04 19.81
C GLY A 366 17.27 -26.09 19.84
N LEU A 367 17.00 -25.37 18.74
CA LEU A 367 15.80 -24.55 18.59
C LEU A 367 14.54 -25.42 18.61
N ASN A 368 13.59 -25.08 19.49
CA ASN A 368 12.32 -25.79 19.57
C ASN A 368 11.31 -25.25 18.52
N LEU A 369 10.57 -26.15 17.87
CA LEU A 369 9.59 -25.81 16.84
C LEU A 369 8.48 -24.85 17.35
N ASP A 370 7.98 -25.04 18.57
CA ASP A 370 6.93 -24.18 19.13
C ASP A 370 7.46 -22.77 19.44
N ASP A 371 8.74 -22.68 19.81
CA ASP A 371 9.41 -21.40 20.01
C ASP A 371 9.60 -20.66 18.68
N ILE A 372 9.93 -21.36 17.59
CA ILE A 372 9.98 -20.81 16.22
C ILE A 372 8.59 -20.31 15.80
N LYS A 373 7.55 -21.12 15.98
CA LYS A 373 6.17 -20.70 15.67
C LYS A 373 5.76 -19.48 16.49
N ARG A 374 6.07 -19.46 17.79
CA ARG A 374 5.78 -18.30 18.65
C ARG A 374 6.53 -17.04 18.20
N ALA A 375 7.77 -17.18 17.74
CA ALA A 375 8.53 -16.06 17.17
C ALA A 375 7.87 -15.56 15.87
N GLY A 376 7.53 -16.48 14.95
CA GLY A 376 6.83 -16.17 13.70
C GLY A 376 5.50 -15.45 13.95
N GLY A 377 4.69 -15.93 14.89
CA GLY A 377 3.41 -15.30 15.23
C GLY A 377 3.52 -13.89 15.84
N ARG A 378 4.70 -13.50 16.31
CA ARG A 378 4.99 -12.14 16.83
C ARG A 378 5.73 -11.26 15.83
N LEU A 379 6.08 -11.80 14.67
CA LEU A 379 6.78 -11.07 13.64
C LEU A 379 5.89 -9.91 13.16
N LYS A 380 6.50 -8.72 13.03
CA LYS A 380 5.80 -7.54 12.55
C LYS A 380 5.90 -7.47 11.04
N PHE A 381 4.75 -7.43 10.39
CA PHE A 381 4.67 -7.11 8.96
C PHE A 381 4.80 -5.61 8.73
N ARG A 382 5.25 -5.24 7.53
CA ARG A 382 5.10 -3.88 7.02
C ARG A 382 3.63 -3.51 6.94
N ASP A 383 3.37 -2.22 7.09
CA ASP A 383 2.03 -1.68 6.98
C ASP A 383 1.38 -2.04 5.63
N GLY A 384 0.10 -2.43 5.66
CA GLY A 384 -0.67 -2.89 4.49
C GLY A 384 -0.56 -4.38 4.14
N VAL A 385 0.52 -5.08 4.51
CA VAL A 385 0.73 -6.50 4.16
C VAL A 385 -0.41 -7.38 4.66
N SER A 386 -0.73 -7.31 5.96
CA SER A 386 -1.77 -8.16 6.55
C SER A 386 -3.11 -8.02 5.83
N ILE A 387 -3.49 -6.78 5.50
CA ILE A 387 -4.75 -6.47 4.81
C ILE A 387 -4.73 -7.02 3.39
N PHE A 388 -3.61 -6.81 2.67
CA PHE A 388 -3.43 -7.31 1.31
C PHE A 388 -3.61 -8.83 1.22
N PHE A 389 -2.92 -9.58 2.08
CA PHE A 389 -2.98 -11.04 2.08
C PHE A 389 -4.35 -11.57 2.52
N GLN A 390 -4.99 -10.96 3.52
CA GLN A 390 -6.37 -11.28 3.90
C GLN A 390 -7.34 -11.06 2.74
N ASN A 391 -7.17 -9.98 1.97
CA ASN A 391 -8.00 -9.67 0.81
C ASN A 391 -7.76 -10.64 -0.36
N ILE A 392 -6.52 -11.07 -0.59
CA ILE A 392 -6.21 -12.11 -1.57
C ILE A 392 -6.90 -13.43 -1.22
N ILE A 393 -6.79 -13.87 0.04
CA ILE A 393 -7.39 -15.15 0.48
C ILE A 393 -8.91 -15.10 0.34
N LYS A 394 -9.56 -14.01 0.75
CA LYS A 394 -11.01 -13.82 0.55
C LYS A 394 -11.42 -13.88 -0.93
N LYS A 395 -10.56 -13.43 -1.85
CA LYS A 395 -10.84 -13.44 -3.29
C LYS A 395 -10.49 -14.78 -3.97
N LYS A 396 -9.67 -15.64 -3.36
CA LYS A 396 -9.19 -16.92 -3.91
C LYS A 396 -10.33 -17.85 -4.36
N GLU A 397 -11.46 -17.88 -3.64
CA GLU A 397 -12.61 -18.70 -4.01
C GLU A 397 -13.37 -18.20 -5.26
N THR A 398 -13.22 -16.91 -5.57
CA THR A 398 -13.98 -16.23 -6.63
C THR A 398 -13.15 -15.90 -7.87
N MET A 399 -11.83 -16.14 -7.83
CA MET A 399 -10.90 -15.72 -8.88
C MET A 399 -9.77 -16.74 -9.09
N SER A 400 -9.29 -16.85 -10.34
CA SER A 400 -8.14 -17.69 -10.73
C SER A 400 -6.81 -17.00 -10.38
N VAL A 401 -6.57 -16.79 -9.09
CA VAL A 401 -5.34 -16.16 -8.57
C VAL A 401 -4.61 -17.12 -7.64
N GLU A 402 -3.31 -17.26 -7.87
CA GLU A 402 -2.41 -17.94 -6.96
C GLU A 402 -1.42 -16.99 -6.34
N PHE A 403 -1.17 -17.20 -5.05
CA PHE A 403 -0.17 -16.47 -4.33
C PHE A 403 0.92 -17.40 -3.83
N HIS A 404 2.17 -17.03 -4.11
CA HIS A 404 3.36 -17.76 -3.69
C HIS A 404 4.34 -16.85 -2.94
N VAL A 405 4.89 -17.36 -1.84
CA VAL A 405 6.02 -16.73 -1.15
C VAL A 405 7.29 -17.48 -1.55
N LEU A 406 8.28 -16.79 -2.10
CA LEU A 406 9.61 -17.35 -2.37
C LEU A 406 10.61 -16.68 -1.43
N SER A 407 11.24 -17.43 -0.52
CA SER A 407 12.12 -16.85 0.51
C SER A 407 13.36 -17.71 0.75
N TYR A 408 14.45 -17.03 1.11
CA TYR A 408 15.70 -17.66 1.58
C TYR A 408 15.64 -18.09 3.05
N CYS A 409 14.59 -17.69 3.79
CA CYS A 409 14.43 -17.99 5.20
C CYS A 409 14.75 -19.46 5.51
N TRP A 410 15.58 -19.67 6.52
CA TRP A 410 16.10 -20.99 6.86
C TRP A 410 15.01 -21.96 7.36
N CYS A 411 13.86 -21.46 7.82
CA CYS A 411 12.77 -22.29 8.33
C CYS A 411 11.39 -21.75 7.93
N ALA A 412 10.69 -22.46 7.04
CA ALA A 412 9.39 -22.06 6.54
C ALA A 412 8.30 -22.03 7.63
N ASP A 413 8.45 -22.76 8.74
CA ASP A 413 7.49 -22.72 9.86
C ASP A 413 7.41 -21.33 10.52
N LEU A 414 8.50 -20.55 10.47
CA LEU A 414 8.49 -19.15 10.89
C LEU A 414 7.53 -18.33 10.02
N ILE A 415 7.65 -18.47 8.68
CA ILE A 415 6.82 -17.78 7.68
C ILE A 415 5.36 -18.19 7.81
N ARG A 416 5.10 -19.51 7.87
CA ARG A 416 3.75 -20.06 8.05
C ARG A 416 3.09 -19.49 9.31
N SER A 417 3.81 -19.45 10.42
CA SER A 417 3.26 -18.91 11.67
C SER A 417 3.05 -17.41 11.63
N ALA A 418 3.87 -16.65 10.89
CA ALA A 418 3.68 -15.22 10.70
C ALA A 418 2.39 -14.95 9.93
N PHE A 419 2.18 -15.61 8.78
CA PHE A 419 0.93 -15.45 8.04
C PHE A 419 -0.28 -15.99 8.80
N SER A 420 -0.12 -17.07 9.55
CA SER A 420 -1.17 -17.60 10.42
C SER A 420 -1.64 -16.59 11.47
N SER A 421 -0.75 -15.76 12.03
CA SER A 421 -1.13 -14.79 13.06
C SER A 421 -1.98 -13.63 12.53
N VAL A 422 -1.96 -13.41 11.21
CA VAL A 422 -2.79 -12.41 10.53
C VAL A 422 -3.97 -13.04 9.79
N GLY A 423 -4.37 -14.26 10.15
CA GLY A 423 -5.56 -14.92 9.62
C GLY A 423 -5.38 -15.54 8.23
N CYS A 424 -4.13 -15.75 7.80
CA CYS A 424 -3.78 -16.35 6.50
C CYS A 424 -3.33 -17.82 6.65
N LEU A 425 -4.09 -18.63 7.38
CA LEU A 425 -3.75 -20.02 7.73
C LEU A 425 -3.81 -20.97 6.51
N ASN A 426 -2.69 -21.64 6.18
CA ASN A 426 -2.60 -22.75 5.21
C ASN A 426 -3.08 -22.48 3.77
N GLU A 427 -3.41 -21.23 3.43
CA GLU A 427 -3.93 -20.87 2.10
C GLU A 427 -2.85 -20.37 1.12
N LEU A 428 -1.64 -20.09 1.63
CA LEU A 428 -0.52 -19.55 0.86
C LEU A 428 0.51 -20.64 0.55
N ALA A 429 0.96 -20.70 -0.69
CA ALA A 429 2.05 -21.58 -1.09
C ALA A 429 3.39 -20.94 -0.69
N ILE A 430 4.02 -21.48 0.36
CA ILE A 430 5.30 -20.99 0.88
C ILE A 430 6.42 -21.91 0.40
N HIS A 431 7.37 -21.33 -0.34
CA HIS A 431 8.55 -21.99 -0.87
C HIS A 431 9.79 -21.40 -0.19
N SER A 432 10.32 -22.12 0.79
CA SER A 432 11.45 -21.71 1.62
C SER A 432 12.23 -22.94 2.08
N ASN A 433 13.39 -22.72 2.71
CA ASN A 433 14.15 -23.78 3.36
C ASN A 433 13.43 -24.31 4.61
N GLU A 434 13.83 -25.49 5.07
CA GLU A 434 13.27 -26.12 6.27
C GLU A 434 14.39 -26.53 7.22
N PHE A 435 14.12 -26.54 8.52
CA PHE A 435 14.99 -27.22 9.47
C PHE A 435 14.70 -28.72 9.50
N ASN A 436 15.74 -29.51 9.78
CA ASN A 436 15.56 -30.90 10.16
C ASN A 436 15.36 -30.99 11.69
N PHE A 437 14.31 -31.68 12.13
CA PHE A 437 13.91 -31.79 13.53
C PHE A 437 13.95 -33.23 14.03
N GLU A 438 14.42 -33.41 15.27
CA GLU A 438 14.27 -34.62 16.06
C GLU A 438 13.45 -34.26 17.30
N ASP A 439 12.32 -34.94 17.53
CA ASP A 439 11.40 -34.66 18.64
C ASP A 439 11.04 -33.17 18.81
N SER A 440 10.79 -32.48 17.69
CA SER A 440 10.49 -31.03 17.61
C SER A 440 11.65 -30.09 18.02
N VAL A 441 12.87 -30.60 18.07
CA VAL A 441 14.09 -29.85 18.33
C VAL A 441 14.97 -29.86 17.09
N SER A 442 15.41 -28.69 16.64
CA SER A 442 16.26 -28.55 15.46
C SER A 442 17.59 -29.27 15.67
N THR A 443 17.97 -30.09 14.70
CA THR A 443 19.30 -30.74 14.63
C THR A 443 20.42 -29.74 14.36
N GLY A 444 20.07 -28.54 13.87
CA GLY A 444 21.00 -27.51 13.38
C GLY A 444 21.23 -27.58 11.86
N GLU A 445 20.76 -28.62 11.20
CA GLU A 445 20.82 -28.76 9.74
C GLU A 445 19.66 -28.04 9.05
N ILE A 446 19.95 -27.45 7.89
CA ILE A 446 18.97 -26.82 7.01
C ILE A 446 18.80 -27.69 5.77
N VAL A 447 17.57 -28.09 5.48
CA VAL A 447 17.17 -28.65 4.18
C VAL A 447 17.04 -27.50 3.20
N ILE A 448 18.12 -27.27 2.45
CA ILE A 448 18.21 -26.19 1.47
C ILE A 448 17.40 -26.53 0.22
N LYS A 449 16.37 -25.73 -0.03
CA LYS A 449 15.56 -25.74 -1.27
C LYS A 449 15.81 -24.49 -2.12
N MET A 450 16.16 -23.37 -1.48
CA MET A 450 16.38 -22.08 -2.13
C MET A 450 17.38 -21.24 -1.33
N GLU A 451 18.52 -20.91 -1.91
CA GLU A 451 19.58 -20.15 -1.24
C GLU A 451 20.24 -19.09 -2.12
N SER A 452 19.76 -18.90 -3.36
CA SER A 452 20.40 -17.97 -4.28
C SER A 452 19.41 -17.35 -5.28
N PRO A 453 19.76 -16.22 -5.93
CA PRO A 453 18.91 -15.59 -6.93
C PRO A 453 18.56 -16.54 -8.08
N LEU A 454 19.51 -17.41 -8.45
CA LEU A 454 19.33 -18.40 -9.51
C LEU A 454 18.33 -19.49 -9.12
N ASN A 455 18.39 -20.00 -7.89
CA ASN A 455 17.39 -20.97 -7.41
C ASN A 455 16.00 -20.32 -7.31
N LYS A 456 15.94 -19.05 -6.91
CA LYS A 456 14.69 -18.30 -6.78
C LYS A 456 13.99 -18.14 -8.12
N VAL A 457 14.73 -17.73 -9.16
CA VAL A 457 14.15 -17.60 -10.51
C VAL A 457 13.81 -18.95 -11.14
N GLU A 458 14.59 -20.00 -10.86
CA GLU A 458 14.25 -21.37 -11.28
C GLU A 458 12.93 -21.84 -10.65
N ALA A 459 12.76 -21.68 -9.33
CA ALA A 459 11.52 -22.00 -8.64
C ALA A 459 10.33 -21.20 -9.18
N PHE A 460 10.50 -19.88 -9.39
CA PHE A 460 9.50 -19.03 -10.03
C PHE A 460 9.09 -19.59 -11.41
N MET A 461 10.07 -19.89 -12.28
CA MET A 461 9.80 -20.40 -13.62
C MET A 461 9.14 -21.77 -13.61
N ASN A 462 9.52 -22.66 -12.70
CA ASN A 462 8.90 -23.98 -12.55
C ASN A 462 7.42 -23.83 -12.18
N ILE A 463 7.09 -23.00 -11.18
CA ILE A 463 5.71 -22.76 -10.76
C ILE A 463 4.88 -22.18 -11.92
N VAL A 464 5.40 -21.17 -12.62
CA VAL A 464 4.71 -20.55 -13.75
C VAL A 464 4.54 -21.53 -14.93
N ASN A 465 5.53 -22.39 -15.21
CA ASN A 465 5.53 -23.28 -16.38
C ASN A 465 4.80 -24.61 -16.16
N GLU A 466 4.85 -25.20 -14.96
CA GLU A 466 4.28 -26.52 -14.66
C GLU A 466 2.76 -26.61 -14.90
N GLN A 467 2.05 -25.47 -14.93
CA GLN A 467 0.61 -25.46 -14.73
C GLN A 467 -0.33 -25.14 -15.92
N SER A 468 0.11 -24.99 -17.19
CA SER A 468 -0.74 -25.09 -18.43
C SER A 468 -0.15 -24.45 -19.70
N SER A 469 -0.77 -24.72 -20.85
CA SER A 469 -0.59 -24.11 -22.19
C SER A 469 -1.39 -22.82 -22.44
N GLU A 470 -1.95 -22.19 -21.40
CA GLU A 470 -2.81 -20.99 -21.51
C GLU A 470 -2.05 -19.68 -21.31
N LYS A 471 -2.64 -18.54 -21.72
CA LYS A 471 -2.08 -17.20 -21.48
C LYS A 471 -2.07 -16.92 -19.97
N LYS A 472 -0.90 -16.57 -19.43
CA LYS A 472 -0.65 -16.31 -17.99
C LYS A 472 -0.23 -14.87 -17.78
N MET A 473 -0.45 -14.38 -16.56
CA MET A 473 0.09 -13.11 -16.09
C MET A 473 0.81 -13.35 -14.77
N SER A 474 2.00 -12.79 -14.62
CA SER A 474 2.82 -12.93 -13.43
C SER A 474 3.23 -11.59 -12.84
N VAL A 475 3.07 -11.46 -11.53
CA VAL A 475 3.52 -10.31 -10.74
C VAL A 475 4.52 -10.82 -9.72
N TYR A 476 5.66 -10.16 -9.59
CA TYR A 476 6.63 -10.45 -8.55
C TYR A 476 6.90 -9.20 -7.72
N ILE A 477 6.84 -9.33 -6.40
CA ILE A 477 7.08 -8.26 -5.44
C ILE A 477 8.34 -8.60 -4.63
N GLY A 478 9.31 -7.71 -4.60
CA GLY A 478 10.57 -7.92 -3.88
C GLY A 478 11.27 -6.61 -3.55
N ASP A 479 12.37 -6.68 -2.81
CA ASP A 479 13.11 -5.49 -2.34
C ASP A 479 14.64 -5.62 -2.46
N SER A 480 15.17 -6.79 -2.84
CA SER A 480 16.60 -7.08 -2.80
C SER A 480 17.22 -7.46 -4.16
N VAL A 481 18.55 -7.42 -4.25
CA VAL A 481 19.31 -7.94 -5.42
C VAL A 481 18.95 -9.41 -5.68
N GLY A 482 18.64 -10.17 -4.63
CA GLY A 482 18.21 -11.56 -4.73
C GLY A 482 16.94 -11.77 -5.53
N ASP A 483 16.09 -10.75 -5.62
CA ASP A 483 14.82 -10.78 -6.34
C ASP A 483 14.93 -10.34 -7.80
N LEU A 484 16.05 -9.72 -8.19
CA LEU A 484 16.14 -8.97 -9.45
C LEU A 484 15.85 -9.84 -10.68
N LEU A 485 16.28 -11.11 -10.67
CA LEU A 485 15.99 -12.05 -11.76
C LEU A 485 14.50 -12.39 -11.86
N CYS A 486 13.82 -12.59 -10.74
CA CYS A 486 12.38 -12.86 -10.70
C CYS A 486 11.57 -11.62 -11.07
N LEU A 487 11.94 -10.47 -10.50
CA LEU A 487 11.36 -9.16 -10.81
C LEU A 487 11.37 -8.88 -12.31
N LEU A 488 12.49 -9.13 -12.98
CA LEU A 488 12.63 -8.91 -14.42
C LEU A 488 11.96 -10.00 -15.27
N LYS A 489 11.83 -11.23 -14.77
CA LYS A 489 11.14 -12.32 -15.49
C LYS A 489 9.62 -12.19 -15.44
N ALA A 490 9.07 -11.70 -14.33
CA ALA A 490 7.65 -11.46 -14.18
C ALA A 490 7.14 -10.42 -15.20
N ASP A 491 5.88 -10.54 -15.59
CA ASP A 491 5.24 -9.55 -16.48
C ASP A 491 5.19 -8.16 -15.83
N VAL A 492 5.01 -8.14 -14.51
CA VAL A 492 5.10 -6.96 -13.66
C VAL A 492 6.02 -7.23 -12.47
N GLY A 493 7.24 -6.69 -12.52
CA GLY A 493 8.14 -6.65 -11.37
C GLY A 493 7.92 -5.40 -10.53
N ILE A 494 7.53 -5.55 -9.28
CA ILE A 494 7.28 -4.46 -8.32
C ILE A 494 8.36 -4.49 -7.24
N VAL A 495 9.10 -3.39 -7.14
CA VAL A 495 10.11 -3.16 -6.11
C VAL A 495 9.48 -2.38 -4.96
N VAL A 496 9.59 -2.91 -3.75
CA VAL A 496 9.23 -2.21 -2.52
C VAL A 496 10.49 -1.77 -1.79
N GLY A 497 10.44 -0.61 -1.12
CA GLY A 497 11.55 -0.12 -0.33
C GLY A 497 12.65 0.60 -1.13
N SER A 498 13.77 0.83 -0.46
CA SER A 498 14.81 1.78 -0.88
C SER A 498 16.20 1.13 -1.01
N SER A 499 16.28 -0.18 -1.27
CA SER A 499 17.55 -0.89 -1.43
C SER A 499 18.43 -0.22 -2.48
N GLU A 500 19.56 0.34 -2.04
CA GLU A 500 20.51 1.03 -2.90
C GLU A 500 21.24 0.02 -3.80
N SER A 501 21.63 -1.13 -3.23
CA SER A 501 22.31 -2.21 -3.96
C SER A 501 21.45 -2.76 -5.10
N LEU A 502 20.15 -2.99 -4.87
CA LEU A 502 19.22 -3.41 -5.93
C LEU A 502 19.21 -2.41 -7.09
N ARG A 503 19.16 -1.11 -6.78
CA ARG A 503 19.09 -0.06 -7.80
C ARG A 503 20.42 0.12 -8.53
N LYS A 504 21.55 0.06 -7.82
CA LYS A 504 22.89 0.11 -8.40
C LYS A 504 23.11 -1.04 -9.37
N VAL A 505 22.89 -2.27 -8.92
CA VAL A 505 23.03 -3.47 -9.76
C VAL A 505 22.03 -3.41 -10.92
N GLY A 506 20.77 -3.09 -10.69
CA GLY A 506 19.78 -2.98 -11.78
C GLY A 506 20.19 -1.98 -12.86
N LYS A 507 20.56 -0.75 -12.49
CA LYS A 507 21.00 0.28 -13.45
C LYS A 507 22.23 -0.15 -14.23
N GLN A 508 23.13 -0.87 -13.58
CA GLN A 508 24.34 -1.38 -14.21
C GLN A 508 24.04 -2.31 -15.39
N PHE A 509 22.90 -3.00 -15.37
CA PHE A 509 22.42 -3.87 -16.45
C PHE A 509 21.27 -3.24 -17.25
N GLY A 510 21.15 -1.92 -17.25
CA GLY A 510 20.17 -1.18 -18.06
C GLY A 510 18.73 -1.29 -17.56
N VAL A 511 18.50 -1.61 -16.28
CA VAL A 511 17.16 -1.65 -15.68
C VAL A 511 16.71 -0.23 -15.32
N SER A 512 15.51 0.14 -15.77
CA SER A 512 14.82 1.37 -15.40
C SER A 512 13.87 1.14 -14.23
N PHE A 513 13.98 1.97 -13.19
CA PHE A 513 13.07 1.98 -12.04
C PHE A 513 12.11 3.14 -12.17
N VAL A 514 10.81 2.85 -12.30
CA VAL A 514 9.78 3.86 -12.54
C VAL A 514 8.73 3.78 -11.43
N PRO A 515 8.27 4.91 -10.84
CA PRO A 515 7.17 4.87 -9.88
C PRO A 515 5.92 4.23 -10.49
N LEU A 516 5.26 3.36 -9.72
CA LEU A 516 4.16 2.52 -10.22
C LEU A 516 2.99 3.37 -10.73
N TYR A 517 2.57 4.39 -9.99
CA TYR A 517 1.42 5.22 -10.38
C TYR A 517 1.61 6.00 -11.71
N PRO A 518 2.68 6.79 -11.92
CA PRO A 518 2.96 7.41 -13.22
C PRO A 518 3.04 6.41 -14.38
N ALA A 519 3.63 5.24 -14.13
CA ALA A 519 3.74 4.21 -15.14
C ALA A 519 2.37 3.59 -15.46
N LEU A 520 1.50 3.42 -14.46
CA LEU A 520 0.12 2.96 -14.62
C LEU A 520 -0.67 3.89 -15.55
N ILE A 521 -0.57 5.22 -15.34
CA ILE A 521 -1.22 6.20 -16.22
C ILE A 521 -0.69 6.07 -17.66
N THR A 522 0.63 5.89 -17.82
CA THR A 522 1.24 5.67 -19.14
C THR A 522 0.74 4.38 -19.79
N LYS A 523 0.57 3.30 -19.01
CA LYS A 523 0.03 2.02 -19.49
C LYS A 523 -1.44 2.13 -19.87
N GLN A 524 -2.23 2.91 -19.13
CA GLN A 524 -3.62 3.20 -19.47
C GLN A 524 -3.72 3.91 -20.84
N ARG A 525 -2.83 4.86 -21.14
CA ARG A 525 -2.78 5.51 -22.46
C ARG A 525 -2.46 4.54 -23.61
N GLN A 526 -1.67 3.50 -23.32
CA GLN A 526 -1.28 2.47 -24.29
C GLN A 526 -2.37 1.40 -24.49
N LEU A 527 -3.40 1.36 -23.64
CA LEU A 527 -4.47 0.37 -23.71
C LEU A 527 -5.46 0.73 -24.84
N VAL A 528 -5.18 0.24 -26.04
CA VAL A 528 -6.01 0.49 -27.24
C VAL A 528 -7.18 -0.51 -27.37
N GLU A 529 -7.02 -1.73 -26.84
CA GLU A 529 -8.04 -2.79 -26.85
C GLU A 529 -8.08 -3.56 -25.52
N LYS A 530 -9.22 -4.20 -25.22
CA LYS A 530 -9.48 -4.91 -23.95
C LYS A 530 -8.51 -6.04 -23.65
N ASP A 531 -7.87 -6.62 -24.68
CA ASP A 531 -6.93 -7.76 -24.56
C ASP A 531 -5.47 -7.37 -24.86
N ALA A 532 -5.16 -6.08 -25.00
CA ALA A 532 -3.79 -5.65 -25.27
C ALA A 532 -2.89 -5.95 -24.07
N ILE A 533 -1.87 -6.78 -24.29
CA ILE A 533 -0.84 -7.07 -23.28
C ILE A 533 0.06 -5.83 -23.15
N VAL A 534 -0.25 -4.96 -22.20
CA VAL A 534 0.53 -3.72 -21.95
C VAL A 534 1.76 -3.96 -21.10
N TRP A 535 1.84 -5.09 -20.39
CA TRP A 535 2.98 -5.51 -19.57
C TRP A 535 3.63 -6.76 -20.11
N LYS A 536 4.96 -6.82 -20.01
CA LYS A 536 5.74 -7.93 -20.54
C LYS A 536 6.99 -8.10 -19.69
N GLY A 537 7.29 -9.35 -19.35
CA GLY A 537 8.55 -9.72 -18.73
C GLY A 537 9.73 -9.38 -19.64
N LEU A 538 10.90 -9.21 -19.02
CA LEU A 538 12.16 -8.88 -19.69
C LEU A 538 12.09 -7.56 -20.49
N SER A 539 11.28 -6.61 -20.04
CA SER A 539 11.22 -5.26 -20.64
C SER A 539 12.35 -4.33 -20.17
N GLY A 540 13.11 -4.74 -19.14
CA GLY A 540 14.09 -3.88 -18.46
C GLY A 540 13.45 -2.80 -17.59
N VAL A 541 12.14 -2.82 -17.36
CA VAL A 541 11.41 -1.85 -16.52
C VAL A 541 10.89 -2.54 -15.27
N LEU A 542 11.23 -1.99 -14.12
CA LEU A 542 10.70 -2.37 -12.81
C LEU A 542 9.92 -1.20 -12.19
N TYR A 543 8.81 -1.52 -11.55
CA TYR A 543 7.91 -0.53 -10.97
C TYR A 543 8.19 -0.37 -9.49
N THR A 544 8.37 0.84 -8.98
CA THR A 544 8.59 1.07 -7.55
C THR A 544 7.28 1.44 -6.87
N ALA A 545 6.91 0.69 -5.84
CA ALA A 545 5.76 0.99 -4.99
C ALA A 545 6.23 1.60 -3.66
N SER A 546 5.53 2.64 -3.23
CA SER A 546 5.72 3.35 -1.96
C SER A 546 5.25 2.52 -0.75
N SER A 547 4.26 1.64 -0.94
CA SER A 547 3.65 0.85 0.14
C SER A 547 2.93 -0.39 -0.39
N TRP A 548 2.59 -1.30 0.51
CA TRP A 548 1.70 -2.42 0.20
C TRP A 548 0.26 -1.97 -0.06
N THR A 549 -0.17 -0.80 0.42
CA THR A 549 -1.46 -0.21 0.05
C THR A 549 -1.47 0.17 -1.43
N GLU A 550 -0.37 0.69 -1.99
CA GLU A 550 -0.25 0.96 -3.42
C GLU A 550 -0.36 -0.32 -4.25
N ILE A 551 0.33 -1.38 -3.81
CA ILE A 551 0.27 -2.70 -4.43
C ILE A 551 -1.15 -3.27 -4.38
N GLN A 552 -1.83 -3.12 -3.24
CA GLN A 552 -3.23 -3.52 -3.10
C GLN A 552 -4.11 -2.75 -4.09
N ALA A 553 -3.97 -1.44 -4.17
CA ALA A 553 -4.76 -0.59 -5.04
C ALA A 553 -4.56 -0.98 -6.52
N PHE A 554 -3.30 -1.22 -6.92
CA PHE A 554 -2.95 -1.67 -8.25
C PHE A 554 -3.51 -3.07 -8.57
N LEU A 555 -3.29 -4.06 -7.70
CA LEU A 555 -3.62 -5.46 -7.99
C LEU A 555 -5.09 -5.76 -7.74
N LEU A 556 -5.59 -5.41 -6.55
CA LEU A 556 -6.89 -5.83 -6.04
C LEU A 556 -7.96 -4.74 -6.15
N GLY A 557 -7.55 -3.47 -6.22
CA GLY A 557 -8.42 -2.30 -6.20
C GLY A 557 -8.75 -1.84 -4.78
N VAL A 558 -9.73 -0.93 -4.71
CA VAL A 558 -10.34 -0.41 -3.48
C VAL A 558 -11.12 -1.49 -2.75
#